data_AF-A0A1B8P0Z7-F1
#
_entry.id   AF-A0A1B8P0Z7-F1
#
_cell.length_a   1.000
_cell.length_b   1.000
_cell.length_c   1.000
_cell.angle_alpha   90.00
_cell.angle_beta   90.00
_cell.angle_gamma   90.00
#
_symmetry.space_group_name_H-M   'P 1'
#
loop_
_entity.id
_entity.type
_entity.pdbx_description
1 polymer ?
#
loop_
_entity_poly.entity_id
_entity_poly.type
_entity_poly.pdbx_seq_one_letter_code
_entity_poly.pdbx_strand_id
1 'polypeptide(L)'
;MNAELDGIAASLRGERAQAAGLEASLAQQRVRLAALGEQRDNLRQLADEGYVPRNRVLEIDADYAQLQAQVAADGGNLTQTRQRIVELGLRRTQRLDEYRREVGEALSQATLRADELDGKLATGTFDLEHSRIRAPATGAVVGLTLHTEGGVVQPGELLMEIVPDGEPLIVEGQLPVERIDRVHPGLPVELMFTAFDRSRTPRLPGEVTQVSADRLVDEQTDMPITDYGSLFPPRLFPPTGCLRSRRVCRSKRSCAPANAACSTICSNHCGTVCVRPGGMHEPAIACLVQRVAVVPVLPCFVAGTGAGLSSGLRPGIAP
;
A
#
# COMPACT_ATOMS: atom_id res chain seq x y z
N MET A 1 17.64 10.41 33.31
CA MET A 1 17.36 9.10 33.95
C MET A 1 18.60 8.46 34.58
N ASN A 2 19.66 8.13 33.82
CA ASN A 2 20.83 7.43 34.38
C ASN A 2 21.44 8.15 35.59
N ALA A 3 21.60 9.48 35.51
CA ALA A 3 22.09 10.29 36.62
C ALA A 3 21.22 10.21 37.91
N GLU A 4 19.89 10.08 37.79
CA GLU A 4 19.00 9.96 38.97
C GLU A 4 19.13 8.57 39.61
N LEU A 5 19.13 7.51 38.80
CA LEU A 5 19.33 6.14 39.28
C LEU A 5 20.73 5.93 39.88
N ASP A 6 21.75 6.57 39.30
CA ASP A 6 23.11 6.58 39.82
C ASP A 6 23.19 7.34 41.15
N GLY A 7 22.44 8.44 41.29
CA GLY A 7 22.26 9.16 42.55
C GLY A 7 21.66 8.28 43.64
N ILE A 8 20.54 7.60 43.34
CA ILE A 8 19.91 6.67 44.30
C ILE A 8 20.85 5.51 44.64
N ALA A 9 21.59 4.98 43.66
CA ALA A 9 22.56 3.92 43.89
C ALA A 9 23.71 4.38 44.78
N ALA A 10 24.19 5.62 44.62
CA ALA A 10 25.20 6.21 45.49
C ALA A 10 24.69 6.37 46.93
N SER A 11 23.46 6.88 47.11
CA SER A 11 22.82 6.98 48.43
C SER A 11 22.65 5.61 49.09
N LEU A 12 22.20 4.60 48.34
CA LEU A 12 22.10 3.22 48.84
C LEU A 12 23.45 2.64 49.28
N ARG A 13 24.53 2.92 48.54
CA ARG A 13 25.88 2.51 48.96
C ARG A 13 26.30 3.21 50.26
N GLY A 14 26.01 4.50 50.40
CA GLY A 14 26.29 5.26 51.63
C GLY A 14 25.56 4.70 52.84
N GLU A 15 24.24 4.52 52.75
CA GLU A 15 23.41 3.99 53.85
C GLU A 15 23.79 2.55 54.21
N ARG A 16 24.15 1.71 53.23
CA ARG A 16 24.66 0.35 53.50
C ARG A 16 26.00 0.35 54.23
N ALA A 17 26.91 1.25 53.86
CA ALA A 17 28.18 1.39 54.57
C ALA A 17 27.96 1.87 56.01
N GLN A 18 27.03 2.81 56.22
CA GLN A 18 26.65 3.26 57.56
C GLN A 18 26.03 2.14 58.39
N ALA A 19 25.10 1.35 57.82
CA ALA A 19 24.50 0.20 58.50
C ALA A 19 25.58 -0.83 58.91
N ALA A 20 26.52 -1.16 58.02
CA ALA A 20 27.61 -2.07 58.32
C ALA A 20 28.51 -1.55 59.46
N GLY A 21 28.78 -0.24 59.49
CA GLY A 21 29.53 0.39 60.58
C GLY A 21 28.80 0.30 61.93
N LEU A 22 27.49 0.57 61.95
CA LEU A 22 26.65 0.43 63.15
C LEU A 22 26.55 -1.02 63.62
N GLU A 23 26.43 -1.97 62.69
CA GLU A 23 26.42 -3.40 63.00
C GLU A 23 27.73 -3.85 63.67
N ALA A 24 28.87 -3.42 63.16
CA ALA A 24 30.18 -3.73 63.75
C ALA A 24 30.32 -3.11 65.15
N SER A 25 29.91 -1.85 65.33
CA SER A 25 29.91 -1.18 66.64
C SER A 25 29.03 -1.92 67.65
N LEU A 26 27.80 -2.28 67.25
CA LEU A 26 26.86 -3.02 68.09
C LEU A 26 27.40 -4.40 68.46
N ALA A 27 28.05 -5.11 67.54
CA ALA A 27 28.69 -6.39 67.84
C ALA A 27 29.74 -6.24 68.95
N GLN A 28 30.60 -5.22 68.85
CA GLN A 28 31.62 -4.95 69.86
C GLN A 28 31.03 -4.53 71.22
N GLN A 29 30.01 -3.65 71.21
CA GLN A 29 29.33 -3.22 72.42
C GLN A 29 28.62 -4.38 73.13
N ARG A 30 28.02 -5.31 72.39
CA ARG A 30 27.36 -6.51 72.96
C ARG A 30 28.36 -7.44 73.62
N VAL A 31 29.55 -7.63 73.04
CA VAL A 31 30.63 -8.40 73.69
C VAL A 31 31.06 -7.73 74.99
N ARG A 32 31.24 -6.40 74.98
CA ARG A 32 31.57 -5.64 76.19
C ARG A 32 30.47 -5.71 77.25
N LEU A 33 29.20 -5.64 76.84
CA LEU A 33 28.05 -5.74 77.73
C LEU A 33 27.98 -7.11 78.40
N ALA A 34 28.25 -8.19 77.65
CA ALA A 34 28.31 -9.54 78.20
C ALA A 34 29.43 -9.69 79.24
N ALA A 35 30.64 -9.23 78.93
CA ALA A 35 31.78 -9.27 79.85
C ALA A 35 31.53 -8.45 81.13
N LEU A 36 30.93 -7.26 80.99
CA LEU A 36 30.59 -6.41 82.13
C LEU A 36 29.46 -7.02 82.96
N GLY A 37 28.49 -7.70 82.32
CA GLY A 37 27.44 -8.45 83.01
C GLY A 37 27.99 -9.60 83.84
N GLU A 38 28.95 -10.36 83.31
CA GLU A 38 29.63 -11.41 84.05
C GLU A 38 30.41 -10.85 85.26
N GLN A 39 31.18 -9.77 85.05
CA GLN A 39 31.90 -9.11 86.13
C GLN A 39 30.94 -8.61 87.23
N ARG A 40 29.82 -8.01 86.84
CA ARG A 40 28.76 -7.56 87.74
C ARG A 40 28.22 -8.70 88.58
N ASP A 41 27.92 -9.84 87.96
CA ASP A 41 27.31 -10.99 88.65
C ASP A 41 28.30 -11.64 89.63
N ASN A 42 29.58 -11.75 89.26
CA ASN A 42 30.63 -12.21 90.17
C ASN A 42 30.80 -11.26 91.38
N LEU A 43 30.78 -9.95 91.15
CA LEU A 43 30.89 -8.96 92.23
C LEU A 43 29.66 -8.95 93.16
N ARG A 44 28.47 -9.21 92.62
CA ARG A 44 27.25 -9.35 93.43
C ARG A 44 27.36 -10.54 94.39
N GLN A 45 27.82 -11.69 93.91
CA GLN A 45 28.06 -12.87 94.77
C GLN A 45 29.05 -12.55 95.89
N LEU A 46 30.20 -11.95 95.57
CA LEU A 46 31.21 -11.54 96.56
C LEU A 46 30.69 -10.51 97.56
N ALA A 47 29.81 -9.59 97.14
CA ALA A 47 29.21 -8.59 98.01
C ALA A 47 28.14 -9.18 98.94
N ASP A 48 27.38 -10.19 98.47
CA ASP A 48 26.40 -10.91 99.29
C ASP A 48 27.08 -11.75 100.39
N GLU A 49 28.28 -12.26 100.11
CA GLU A 49 29.16 -12.92 101.09
C GLU A 49 29.89 -11.92 102.01
N GLY A 50 29.78 -10.61 101.76
CA GLY A 50 30.38 -9.55 102.58
C GLY A 50 31.84 -9.21 102.27
N TYR A 51 32.43 -9.78 101.21
CA TYR A 51 33.82 -9.54 100.82
C TYR A 51 34.05 -8.24 100.04
N VAL A 52 33.00 -7.66 99.45
CA VAL A 52 33.08 -6.43 98.64
C VAL A 52 32.01 -5.42 99.10
N PRO A 53 32.35 -4.11 99.21
CA PRO A 53 31.36 -3.08 99.53
C PRO A 53 30.25 -2.97 98.48
N ARG A 54 28.98 -2.85 98.92
CA ARG A 54 27.82 -2.68 98.01
C ARG A 54 27.94 -1.48 97.06
N ASN A 55 28.65 -0.42 97.46
CA ASN A 55 28.88 0.74 96.59
C ASN A 55 29.56 0.33 95.27
N ARG A 56 30.52 -0.60 95.32
CA ARG A 56 31.23 -1.06 94.13
C ARG A 56 30.32 -1.81 93.15
N VAL A 57 29.34 -2.55 93.66
CA VAL A 57 28.32 -3.22 92.83
C VAL A 57 27.42 -2.18 92.14
N LEU A 58 27.00 -1.14 92.85
CA LEU A 58 26.16 -0.08 92.31
C LEU A 58 26.84 0.71 91.19
N GLU A 59 28.15 0.97 91.30
CA GLU A 59 28.94 1.57 90.23
C GLU A 59 28.91 0.72 88.94
N ILE A 60 29.17 -0.58 89.07
CA ILE A 60 29.17 -1.50 87.92
C ILE A 60 27.76 -1.69 87.35
N ASP A 61 26.73 -1.70 88.19
CA ASP A 61 25.33 -1.74 87.77
C ASP A 61 24.95 -0.51 86.94
N ALA A 62 25.42 0.69 87.35
CA ALA A 62 25.22 1.92 86.60
C ALA A 62 25.93 1.88 85.24
N ASP A 63 27.19 1.44 85.20
CA ASP A 63 27.96 1.28 83.95
C ASP A 63 27.29 0.26 83.01
N TYR A 64 26.79 -0.85 83.55
CA TYR A 64 26.07 -1.87 82.78
C TYR A 64 24.77 -1.30 82.19
N ALA A 65 23.97 -0.61 83.00
CA ALA A 65 22.73 0.01 82.54
C ALA A 65 22.99 1.09 81.46
N GLN A 66 24.05 1.88 81.62
CA GLN A 66 24.46 2.88 80.63
C GLN A 66 24.87 2.22 79.30
N LEU A 67 25.71 1.18 79.33
CA LEU A 67 26.11 0.46 78.12
C LEU A 67 24.93 -0.25 77.46
N GLN A 68 24.01 -0.80 78.26
CA GLN A 68 22.78 -1.41 77.74
C GLN A 68 21.89 -0.37 77.02
N ALA A 69 21.76 0.84 77.57
CA ALA A 69 21.03 1.93 76.93
C ALA A 69 21.67 2.36 75.61
N GLN A 70 23.02 2.41 75.55
CA GLN A 70 23.75 2.69 74.31
C GLN A 70 23.50 1.63 73.24
N VAL A 71 23.56 0.34 73.60
CA VAL A 71 23.25 -0.77 72.67
C VAL A 71 21.82 -0.68 72.14
N ALA A 72 20.86 -0.30 72.99
CA ALA A 72 19.48 -0.11 72.56
C ALA A 72 19.32 1.08 71.60
N ALA A 73 19.97 2.22 71.89
CA ALA A 73 19.95 3.39 71.04
C ALA A 73 20.57 3.12 69.66
N ASP A 74 21.76 2.52 69.62
CA ASP A 74 22.45 2.18 68.37
C ASP A 74 21.69 1.09 67.59
N GLY A 75 21.01 0.17 68.29
CA GLY A 75 20.10 -0.81 67.67
C GLY A 75 18.89 -0.15 66.99
N GLY A 76 18.34 0.90 67.62
CA GLY A 76 17.30 1.74 67.02
C GLY A 76 17.79 2.47 65.78
N ASN A 77 18.98 3.08 65.86
CA ASN A 77 19.61 3.78 64.73
C ASN A 77 19.85 2.83 63.55
N LEU A 78 20.38 1.62 63.80
CA LEU A 78 20.56 0.61 62.77
C LEU A 78 19.24 0.23 62.10
N THR A 79 18.17 0.07 62.88
CA THR A 79 16.84 -0.26 62.36
C THR A 79 16.32 0.86 61.46
N GLN A 80 16.48 2.12 61.87
CA GLN A 80 16.11 3.29 61.07
C GLN A 80 16.91 3.36 59.76
N THR A 81 18.23 3.16 59.80
CA THR A 81 19.08 3.12 58.61
C THR A 81 18.66 1.99 57.67
N ARG A 82 18.36 0.80 58.19
CA ARG A 82 17.86 -0.32 57.37
C ARG A 82 16.51 -0.01 56.71
N GLN A 83 15.60 0.68 57.40
CA GLN A 83 14.35 1.15 56.81
C GLN A 83 14.59 2.14 55.66
N ARG A 84 15.53 3.08 55.81
CA ARG A 84 15.93 4.00 54.72
C ARG A 84 16.49 3.25 53.51
N ILE A 85 17.28 2.20 53.72
CA ILE A 85 17.78 1.34 52.62
C ILE A 85 16.61 0.70 51.86
N VAL A 86 15.60 0.20 52.57
CA VAL A 86 14.40 -0.40 51.94
C VAL A 86 13.61 0.65 51.19
N GLU A 87 13.37 1.82 51.78
CA GLU A 87 12.66 2.94 51.16
C GLU A 87 13.35 3.41 49.87
N LEU A 88 14.67 3.63 49.91
CA LEU A 88 15.45 3.99 48.72
C LEU A 88 15.43 2.88 47.66
N GLY A 89 15.43 1.62 48.08
CA GLY A 89 15.26 0.47 47.20
C GLY A 89 13.93 0.49 46.46
N LEU A 90 12.83 0.73 47.18
CA LEU A 90 11.49 0.84 46.62
C LEU A 90 11.36 2.05 45.68
N ARG A 91 11.94 3.19 46.07
CA ARG A 91 11.96 4.39 45.22
C ARG A 91 12.70 4.13 43.90
N ARG A 92 13.80 3.36 43.94
CA ARG A 92 14.53 2.95 42.73
C ARG A 92 13.66 2.09 41.82
N THR A 93 12.93 1.10 42.35
CA THR A 93 12.07 0.24 41.54
C THR A 93 10.89 1.02 40.95
N GLN A 94 10.26 1.90 41.75
CA GLN A 94 9.18 2.77 41.28
C GLN A 94 9.63 3.62 40.09
N ARG A 95 10.80 4.26 40.17
CA ARG A 95 11.36 5.04 39.06
C ARG A 95 11.64 4.23 37.80
N LEU A 96 12.13 3.00 37.95
CA LEU A 96 12.34 2.10 36.81
C LEU A 96 11.03 1.70 36.14
N ASP A 97 9.98 1.42 36.92
CA ASP A 97 8.68 1.04 36.38
C ASP A 97 7.99 2.22 35.70
N GLU A 98 8.10 3.42 36.27
CA GLU A 98 7.59 4.66 35.69
C GLU A 98 8.26 4.94 34.32
N TYR A 99 9.58 4.84 34.26
CA TYR A 99 10.31 4.97 33.00
C TYR A 99 9.91 3.92 31.95
N ARG A 100 9.72 2.66 32.35
CA ARG A 100 9.27 1.60 31.44
C ARG A 100 7.88 1.90 30.87
N ARG A 101 6.98 2.47 31.68
CA ARG A 101 5.66 2.92 31.21
C ARG A 101 5.78 4.07 30.23
N GLU A 102 6.56 5.09 30.55
CA GLU A 102 6.79 6.24 29.65
C GLU A 102 7.37 5.80 28.30
N VAL A 103 8.35 4.90 28.30
CA VAL A 103 8.93 4.34 27.06
C VAL A 103 7.90 3.50 26.30
N GLY A 104 7.10 2.69 27.00
CA GLY A 104 6.05 1.88 26.39
C GLY A 104 4.96 2.74 25.73
N GLU A 105 4.55 3.82 26.39
CA GLU A 105 3.59 4.79 25.86
C GLU A 105 4.17 5.54 24.65
N ALA A 106 5.41 6.01 24.74
CA ALA A 106 6.08 6.67 23.63
C ALA A 106 6.24 5.75 22.41
N LEU A 107 6.58 4.48 22.64
CA LEU A 107 6.67 3.48 21.58
C LEU A 107 5.29 3.23 20.95
N SER A 108 4.25 3.02 21.75
CA SER A 108 2.88 2.83 21.25
C SER A 108 2.41 4.02 20.39
N GLN A 109 2.63 5.25 20.86
CA GLN A 109 2.30 6.45 20.10
C GLN A 109 3.12 6.57 18.81
N ALA A 110 4.41 6.23 18.84
CA ALA A 110 5.26 6.25 17.64
C ALA A 110 4.80 5.21 16.62
N THR A 111 4.43 4.00 17.05
CA THR A 111 3.89 2.95 16.17
C THR A 111 2.57 3.37 15.55
N LEU A 112 1.63 3.92 16.32
CA LEU A 112 0.35 4.40 15.79
C LEU A 112 0.54 5.51 14.74
N ARG A 113 1.49 6.43 14.97
CA ARG A 113 1.84 7.47 13.99
C ARG A 113 2.50 6.89 12.75
N ALA A 114 3.36 5.88 12.91
CA ALA A 114 3.97 5.19 11.78
C ALA A 114 2.90 4.51 10.91
N ASP A 115 1.98 3.76 11.52
CA ASP A 115 0.88 3.10 10.81
C ASP A 115 -0.04 4.11 10.11
N GLU A 116 -0.34 5.25 10.74
CA GLU A 116 -1.12 6.33 10.12
C GLU A 116 -0.39 6.93 8.90
N LEU A 117 0.92 7.17 9.01
CA LEU A 117 1.75 7.69 7.93
C LEU A 117 1.89 6.68 6.80
N ASP A 118 2.04 5.39 7.10
CA ASP A 118 2.08 4.32 6.11
C ASP A 118 0.76 4.22 5.35
N GLY A 119 -0.38 4.37 6.05
CA GLY A 119 -1.69 4.47 5.40
C GLY A 119 -1.79 5.67 4.44
N LYS A 120 -1.29 6.85 4.86
CA LYS A 120 -1.26 8.05 4.00
C LYS A 120 -0.32 7.88 2.81
N LEU A 121 0.83 7.24 2.99
CA LEU A 121 1.77 6.94 1.92
C LEU A 121 1.16 5.95 0.92
N ALA A 122 0.45 4.92 1.39
CA ALA A 122 -0.24 3.97 0.52
C ALA A 122 -1.32 4.67 -0.33
N THR A 123 -2.13 5.55 0.26
CA THR A 123 -3.11 6.33 -0.50
C THR A 123 -2.44 7.28 -1.50
N GLY A 124 -1.41 8.02 -1.07
CA GLY A 124 -0.71 8.96 -1.95
C GLY A 124 0.03 8.28 -3.10
N THR A 125 0.57 7.08 -2.89
CA THR A 125 1.19 6.27 -3.94
C THR A 125 0.15 5.73 -4.92
N PHE A 126 -1.00 5.27 -4.42
CA PHE A 126 -2.13 4.86 -5.25
C PHE A 126 -2.62 6.02 -6.15
N ASP A 127 -2.80 7.22 -5.60
CA ASP A 127 -3.21 8.40 -6.36
C ASP A 127 -2.17 8.79 -7.42
N LEU A 128 -0.88 8.71 -7.06
CA LEU A 128 0.22 8.98 -7.99
C LEU A 128 0.26 7.97 -9.14
N GLU A 129 0.05 6.68 -8.87
CA GLU A 129 -0.02 5.66 -9.92
C GLU A 129 -1.21 5.88 -10.86
N HIS A 130 -2.38 6.25 -10.32
CA HIS A 130 -3.60 6.50 -11.11
C HIS A 130 -3.60 7.86 -11.83
N SER A 131 -2.69 8.78 -11.50
CA SER A 131 -2.44 9.97 -12.31
C SER A 131 -1.95 9.64 -13.73
N ARG A 132 -1.37 8.45 -13.91
CA ARG A 132 -0.90 7.95 -15.20
C ARG A 132 -1.88 6.93 -15.75
N ILE A 133 -2.78 7.40 -16.60
CA ILE A 133 -3.77 6.54 -17.27
C ILE A 133 -3.03 5.67 -18.30
N ARG A 134 -3.13 4.35 -18.12
CA ARG A 134 -2.56 3.34 -19.03
C ARG A 134 -3.69 2.61 -19.75
N ALA A 135 -3.44 2.22 -21.00
CA ALA A 135 -4.38 1.42 -21.78
C ALA A 135 -4.53 0.00 -21.16
N PRO A 136 -5.75 -0.49 -20.89
CA PRO A 136 -5.98 -1.83 -20.37
C PRO A 136 -5.70 -2.95 -21.39
N ALA A 137 -5.78 -2.65 -22.69
CA ALA A 137 -5.55 -3.57 -23.78
C ALA A 137 -4.76 -2.89 -24.92
N THR A 138 -4.11 -3.69 -25.76
CA THR A 138 -3.47 -3.20 -27.00
C THR A 138 -4.56 -2.99 -28.05
N GLY A 139 -4.55 -1.84 -28.72
CA GLY A 139 -5.63 -1.46 -29.64
C GLY A 139 -5.45 -0.08 -30.25
N ALA A 140 -6.42 0.31 -31.07
CA ALA A 140 -6.52 1.65 -31.63
C ALA A 140 -7.30 2.59 -30.70
N VAL A 141 -6.84 3.84 -30.57
CA VAL A 141 -7.51 4.89 -29.80
C VAL A 141 -8.51 5.63 -30.69
N VAL A 142 -9.75 5.76 -30.20
CA VAL A 142 -10.87 6.44 -30.88
C VAL A 142 -11.51 7.43 -29.90
N GLY A 143 -12.16 8.48 -30.42
CA GLY A 143 -13.01 9.35 -29.60
C GLY A 143 -12.26 10.19 -28.55
N LEU A 144 -11.07 10.70 -28.86
CA LEU A 144 -10.33 11.59 -27.95
C LEU A 144 -11.11 12.89 -27.73
N THR A 145 -11.54 13.14 -26.49
CA THR A 145 -12.30 14.35 -26.11
C THR A 145 -11.40 15.54 -25.78
N LEU A 146 -10.17 15.29 -25.31
CA LEU A 146 -9.24 16.31 -24.86
C LEU A 146 -8.16 16.62 -25.88
N HIS A 147 -8.00 17.90 -26.19
CA HIS A 147 -7.09 18.39 -27.23
C HIS A 147 -6.05 19.39 -26.70
N THR A 148 -6.02 19.65 -25.38
CA THR A 148 -5.20 20.69 -24.75
C THR A 148 -4.36 20.15 -23.60
N GLU A 149 -3.09 20.53 -23.56
CA GLU A 149 -2.21 20.28 -22.40
C GLU A 149 -2.57 21.25 -21.26
N GLY A 150 -2.78 20.72 -20.06
CA GLY A 150 -3.16 21.51 -18.86
C GLY A 150 -4.67 21.69 -18.65
N GLY A 151 -5.52 20.99 -19.42
CA GLY A 151 -6.95 20.92 -19.15
C GLY A 151 -7.25 20.19 -17.83
N VAL A 152 -8.29 20.65 -17.11
CA VAL A 152 -8.77 20.02 -15.88
C VAL A 152 -9.86 19.03 -16.24
N VAL A 153 -9.73 17.78 -15.78
CA VAL A 153 -10.68 16.69 -16.02
C VAL A 153 -11.35 16.28 -14.72
N GLN A 154 -12.64 15.92 -14.80
CA GLN A 154 -13.36 15.44 -13.63
C GLN A 154 -13.24 13.91 -13.47
N PRO A 155 -13.33 13.39 -12.23
CA PRO A 155 -13.51 11.96 -11.98
C PRO A 155 -14.65 11.36 -12.81
N GLY A 156 -14.39 10.24 -13.50
CA GLY A 156 -15.40 9.56 -14.32
C GLY A 156 -15.68 10.21 -15.68
N GLU A 157 -14.92 11.23 -16.09
CA GLU A 157 -15.01 11.78 -17.45
C GLU A 157 -14.39 10.80 -18.45
N LEU A 158 -15.07 10.59 -19.58
CA LEU A 158 -14.58 9.77 -20.68
C LEU A 158 -13.54 10.57 -21.48
N LEU A 159 -12.29 10.06 -21.48
CA LEU A 159 -11.19 10.73 -22.18
C LEU A 159 -10.98 10.19 -23.60
N MET A 160 -11.05 8.86 -23.72
CA MET A 160 -10.79 8.14 -24.95
C MET A 160 -11.37 6.72 -24.87
N GLU A 161 -11.55 6.13 -26.03
CA GLU A 161 -12.05 4.78 -26.22
C GLU A 161 -10.96 3.93 -26.89
N ILE A 162 -10.77 2.70 -26.40
CA ILE A 162 -9.79 1.77 -26.97
C ILE A 162 -10.51 0.61 -27.61
N VAL A 163 -10.22 0.40 -28.89
CA VAL A 163 -10.70 -0.74 -29.69
C VAL A 163 -9.60 -1.80 -29.72
N PRO A 164 -9.76 -2.96 -29.04
CA PRO A 164 -8.73 -3.98 -28.95
C PRO A 164 -8.31 -4.55 -30.31
N ASP A 165 -7.02 -4.83 -30.47
CA ASP A 165 -6.51 -5.53 -31.64
C ASP A 165 -6.84 -7.02 -31.57
N GLY A 166 -7.45 -7.57 -32.62
CA GLY A 166 -7.67 -9.01 -32.76
C GLY A 166 -9.06 -9.51 -32.34
N GLU A 167 -9.98 -8.62 -31.97
CA GLU A 167 -11.39 -9.01 -31.81
C GLU A 167 -12.09 -9.12 -33.17
N PRO A 168 -12.94 -10.15 -33.36
CA PRO A 168 -13.69 -10.29 -34.60
C PRO A 168 -14.70 -9.15 -34.72
N LEU A 169 -14.58 -8.37 -35.79
CA LEU A 169 -15.56 -7.32 -36.09
C LEU A 169 -16.89 -7.99 -36.47
N ILE A 170 -17.95 -7.60 -35.79
CA ILE A 170 -19.31 -8.04 -36.11
C ILE A 170 -19.97 -6.94 -36.93
N VAL A 171 -20.48 -7.31 -38.10
CA VAL A 171 -21.17 -6.38 -38.99
C VAL A 171 -22.64 -6.73 -39.01
N GLU A 172 -23.47 -5.78 -38.63
CA GLU A 172 -24.93 -5.89 -38.66
C GLU A 172 -25.44 -5.34 -39.98
N GLY A 173 -26.06 -6.20 -40.78
CA GLY A 173 -26.73 -5.80 -42.01
C GLY A 173 -28.24 -5.90 -41.88
N GLN A 174 -28.95 -4.99 -42.53
CA GLN A 174 -30.39 -5.07 -42.70
C GLN A 174 -30.70 -5.72 -44.04
N LEU A 175 -31.64 -6.67 -44.05
CA LEU A 175 -32.14 -7.30 -45.27
C LEU A 175 -33.68 -7.18 -45.36
N PRO A 176 -34.22 -6.91 -46.55
CA PRO A 176 -35.66 -6.98 -46.80
C PRO A 176 -36.21 -8.38 -46.51
N VAL A 177 -37.37 -8.45 -45.87
CA VAL A 177 -37.99 -9.71 -45.42
C VAL A 177 -38.27 -10.67 -46.58
N GLU A 178 -38.47 -10.18 -47.80
CA GLU A 178 -38.70 -11.04 -48.98
C GLU A 178 -37.49 -11.90 -49.36
N ARG A 179 -36.32 -11.64 -48.78
CA ARG A 179 -35.06 -12.36 -49.07
C ARG A 179 -34.57 -13.24 -47.92
N ILE A 180 -35.30 -13.30 -46.80
CA ILE A 180 -34.91 -14.10 -45.63
C ILE A 180 -34.86 -15.61 -45.93
N ASP A 181 -35.71 -16.09 -46.84
CA ASP A 181 -35.78 -17.51 -47.25
C ASP A 181 -34.45 -18.05 -47.81
N ARG A 182 -33.51 -17.17 -48.18
CA ARG A 182 -32.20 -17.52 -48.75
C ARG A 182 -31.03 -17.24 -47.82
N VAL A 183 -31.28 -16.74 -46.61
CA VAL A 183 -30.23 -16.39 -45.64
C VAL A 183 -30.32 -17.31 -44.44
N HIS A 184 -29.24 -18.04 -44.21
CA HIS A 184 -29.10 -18.96 -43.09
C HIS A 184 -27.74 -18.76 -42.40
N PRO A 185 -27.63 -19.10 -41.10
CA PRO A 185 -26.34 -19.16 -40.43
C PRO A 185 -25.36 -20.05 -41.22
N GLY A 186 -24.10 -19.64 -41.30
CA GLY A 186 -23.05 -20.31 -42.07
C GLY A 186 -22.95 -19.93 -43.55
N LEU A 187 -23.80 -19.02 -44.04
CA LEU A 187 -23.74 -18.57 -45.43
C LEU A 187 -22.51 -17.66 -45.65
N PRO A 188 -21.63 -17.95 -46.64
CA PRO A 188 -20.53 -17.06 -46.99
C PRO A 188 -21.06 -15.80 -47.67
N VAL A 189 -20.65 -14.65 -47.17
CA VAL A 189 -21.05 -13.32 -47.67
C VAL A 189 -19.83 -12.49 -48.00
N GLU A 190 -19.91 -11.66 -49.03
CA GLU A 190 -18.89 -10.66 -49.35
C GLU A 190 -19.34 -9.29 -48.84
N LEU A 191 -18.54 -8.69 -47.95
CA LEU A 191 -18.80 -7.36 -47.42
C LEU A 191 -17.99 -6.32 -48.21
N MET A 192 -18.64 -5.22 -48.55
CA MET A 192 -18.03 -4.05 -49.17
C MET A 192 -18.32 -2.80 -48.35
N PHE A 193 -17.29 -2.21 -47.76
CA PHE A 193 -17.41 -0.96 -47.01
C PHE A 193 -17.49 0.22 -47.98
N THR A 194 -18.64 0.87 -48.01
CA THR A 194 -18.91 2.03 -48.90
C THR A 194 -18.18 3.30 -48.47
N ALA A 195 -17.72 3.36 -47.21
CA ALA A 195 -16.97 4.49 -46.66
C ALA A 195 -15.54 4.63 -47.21
N PHE A 196 -15.00 3.60 -47.88
CA PHE A 196 -13.66 3.59 -48.45
C PHE A 196 -13.67 3.55 -49.98
N ASP A 197 -12.58 3.99 -50.62
CA ASP A 197 -12.45 4.01 -52.08
C ASP A 197 -12.54 2.57 -52.65
N ARG A 198 -13.58 2.34 -53.46
CA ARG A 198 -13.93 1.03 -54.05
C ARG A 198 -12.84 0.46 -54.94
N SER A 199 -11.94 1.31 -55.44
CA SER A 199 -10.87 0.89 -56.34
C SER A 199 -9.67 0.29 -55.60
N ARG A 200 -9.54 0.57 -54.30
CA ARG A 200 -8.38 0.18 -53.47
C ARG A 200 -8.73 -0.76 -52.31
N THR A 201 -10.01 -0.84 -51.96
CA THR A 201 -10.48 -1.63 -50.82
C THR A 201 -10.86 -3.04 -51.30
N PRO A 202 -10.19 -4.10 -50.84
CA PRO A 202 -10.54 -5.47 -51.19
C PRO A 202 -11.91 -5.83 -50.63
N ARG A 203 -12.62 -6.77 -51.27
CA ARG A 203 -13.85 -7.35 -50.72
C ARG A 203 -13.49 -8.30 -49.59
N LEU A 204 -14.17 -8.20 -48.45
CA LEU A 204 -13.86 -8.99 -47.28
C LEU A 204 -14.84 -10.17 -47.20
N PRO A 205 -14.34 -11.42 -47.19
CA PRO A 205 -15.19 -12.59 -46.97
C PRO A 205 -15.63 -12.63 -45.51
N GLY A 206 -16.92 -12.82 -45.26
CA GLY A 206 -17.51 -13.01 -43.94
C GLY A 206 -18.48 -14.18 -43.93
N GLU A 207 -18.94 -14.56 -42.74
CA GLU A 207 -19.92 -15.63 -42.55
C GLU A 207 -21.07 -15.10 -41.70
N VAL A 208 -22.32 -15.42 -42.10
CA VAL A 208 -23.51 -15.07 -41.32
C VAL A 208 -23.53 -15.92 -40.05
N THR A 209 -23.46 -15.30 -38.88
CA THR A 209 -23.49 -16.04 -37.60
C THR A 209 -24.88 -16.14 -37.04
N GLN A 210 -25.66 -15.07 -37.12
CA GLN A 210 -26.99 -14.99 -36.53
C GLN A 210 -27.94 -14.23 -37.45
N VAL A 211 -29.15 -14.75 -37.56
CA VAL A 211 -30.28 -14.09 -38.22
C VAL A 211 -31.36 -13.89 -37.16
N SER A 212 -31.78 -12.66 -36.94
CA SER A 212 -32.85 -12.37 -35.98
C SER A 212 -34.18 -12.91 -36.51
N ALA A 213 -34.91 -13.65 -35.67
CA ALA A 213 -36.23 -14.20 -36.00
C ALA A 213 -37.35 -13.16 -35.97
N ASP A 214 -37.07 -11.95 -35.47
CA ASP A 214 -38.04 -10.89 -35.27
C ASP A 214 -38.07 -9.92 -36.45
N ARG A 215 -39.28 -9.62 -36.92
CA ARG A 215 -39.55 -8.60 -37.93
C ARG A 215 -39.51 -7.23 -37.26
N LEU A 216 -38.49 -6.45 -37.58
CA LEU A 216 -38.37 -5.05 -37.18
C LEU A 216 -38.96 -4.16 -38.27
N VAL A 217 -39.51 -3.01 -37.90
CA VAL A 217 -40.02 -2.01 -38.86
C VAL A 217 -39.04 -0.85 -38.84
N ASP A 218 -38.52 -0.47 -40.00
CA ASP A 218 -37.64 0.69 -40.12
C ASP A 218 -38.43 1.99 -39.89
N GLU A 219 -38.08 2.76 -38.85
CA GLU A 219 -38.74 4.01 -38.47
C GLU A 219 -38.68 5.09 -39.57
N GLN A 220 -37.80 4.96 -40.57
CA GLN A 220 -37.69 5.91 -41.68
C GLN A 220 -38.45 5.53 -42.94
N THR A 221 -38.74 4.24 -43.17
CA THR A 221 -39.32 3.78 -44.45
C THR A 221 -40.55 2.89 -44.34
N ASP A 222 -41.07 2.59 -43.14
CA ASP A 222 -42.28 1.77 -42.91
C ASP A 222 -42.27 0.40 -43.63
N MET A 223 -41.07 -0.09 -43.97
CA MET A 223 -40.86 -1.40 -44.60
C MET A 223 -40.33 -2.39 -43.56
N PRO A 224 -40.77 -3.66 -43.63
CA PRO A 224 -40.29 -4.67 -42.71
C PRO A 224 -38.84 -5.06 -43.04
N ILE A 225 -37.98 -4.99 -42.04
CA ILE A 225 -36.57 -5.33 -42.11
C ILE A 225 -36.24 -6.44 -41.11
N THR A 226 -35.21 -7.21 -41.44
CA THR A 226 -34.65 -8.26 -40.58
C THR A 226 -33.15 -8.07 -40.49
N ASP A 227 -32.64 -8.12 -39.26
CA ASP A 227 -31.22 -7.93 -38.97
C ASP A 227 -30.48 -9.27 -39.03
N TYR A 228 -29.27 -9.26 -39.62
CA TYR A 228 -28.34 -10.39 -39.54
C TYR A 228 -26.95 -9.89 -39.11
N GLY A 229 -26.33 -10.65 -38.21
CA GLY A 229 -24.95 -10.46 -37.78
C GLY A 229 -24.02 -11.32 -38.60
N SER A 230 -22.94 -10.73 -39.13
CA SER A 230 -21.85 -11.45 -39.78
C SER A 230 -20.56 -11.24 -38.99
N LEU A 231 -19.80 -12.32 -38.77
CA LEU A 231 -18.59 -12.30 -37.96
C LEU A 231 -17.36 -12.42 -38.84
N PHE A 232 -16.35 -11.60 -38.56
CA PHE A 232 -15.14 -11.53 -39.38
C PHE A 232 -13.90 -12.02 -38.63
N PRO A 233 -13.08 -12.92 -39.20
CA PRO A 233 -11.83 -13.32 -38.58
C PRO A 233 -10.77 -12.20 -38.66
N PRO A 234 -10.07 -11.86 -37.55
CA PRO A 234 -9.21 -10.68 -37.45
C PRO A 234 -7.95 -10.68 -38.35
N ARG A 235 -7.65 -11.79 -39.03
CA ARG A 235 -6.38 -12.01 -39.76
C ARG A 235 -6.26 -11.28 -41.10
N LEU A 236 -7.29 -10.60 -41.57
CA LEU A 236 -7.39 -10.06 -42.93
C LEU A 236 -7.35 -8.54 -43.02
N PHE A 237 -7.30 -7.82 -41.90
CA PHE A 237 -6.86 -6.43 -41.95
C PHE A 237 -5.35 -6.41 -42.14
N PRO A 238 -4.80 -5.85 -43.24
CA PRO A 238 -3.39 -5.48 -43.22
C PRO A 238 -3.18 -4.55 -42.02
N PRO A 239 -2.05 -4.64 -41.28
CA PRO A 239 -1.77 -3.64 -40.25
C PRO A 239 -1.98 -2.29 -40.91
N THR A 240 -2.69 -1.39 -40.24
CA THR A 240 -2.93 -0.01 -40.68
C THR A 240 -1.58 0.68 -40.78
N GLY A 241 -0.84 0.33 -41.83
CA GLY A 241 0.35 1.00 -42.26
C GLY A 241 -0.18 2.32 -42.75
N CYS A 242 0.04 3.37 -41.95
CA CYS A 242 0.19 4.70 -42.52
C CYS A 242 0.94 4.53 -43.83
N LEU A 243 0.29 4.90 -44.94
CA LEU A 243 0.88 4.94 -46.27
C LEU A 243 2.12 5.84 -46.22
N ARG A 244 3.24 5.29 -45.75
CA ARG A 244 4.57 5.86 -45.90
C ARG A 244 4.83 5.81 -47.38
N SER A 245 4.66 6.94 -48.04
CA SER A 245 5.26 7.22 -49.33
C SER A 245 6.78 7.05 -49.21
N ARG A 246 7.27 5.82 -49.39
CA ARG A 246 8.71 5.58 -49.59
C ARG A 246 9.06 5.99 -51.02
N ARG A 247 9.21 7.29 -51.25
CA ARG A 247 10.29 7.77 -52.12
C ARG A 247 11.55 7.86 -51.26
N VAL A 248 12.46 6.93 -51.48
CA VAL A 248 13.79 6.94 -50.86
C VAL A 248 14.59 8.08 -51.51
N CYS A 249 14.63 9.25 -50.87
CA CYS A 249 15.70 10.22 -51.11
C CYS A 249 16.93 9.77 -50.34
N ARG A 250 17.83 9.03 -51.01
CA ARG A 250 19.24 8.99 -50.61
C ARG A 250 19.96 10.17 -51.25
N SER A 251 20.24 11.20 -50.48
CA SER A 251 21.46 12.00 -50.68
C SER A 251 22.09 12.28 -49.32
N LYS A 252 23.35 11.85 -49.17
CA LYS A 252 24.26 12.39 -48.15
C LYS A 252 24.67 13.78 -48.63
N ARG A 253 24.40 14.82 -47.85
CA ARG A 253 25.41 15.70 -47.19
C ARG A 253 24.71 16.90 -46.52
N SER A 254 25.25 17.22 -45.34
CA SER A 254 25.01 18.37 -44.46
C SER A 254 24.72 19.70 -45.16
N CYS A 255 23.84 20.52 -44.57
CA CYS A 255 24.18 21.83 -43.99
C CYS A 255 22.91 22.53 -43.43
N ALA A 256 23.05 23.14 -42.24
CA ALA A 256 22.13 24.15 -41.69
C ALA A 256 22.37 25.53 -42.38
N PRO A 257 21.69 26.63 -42.00
CA PRO A 257 20.25 26.89 -41.91
C PRO A 257 19.81 28.12 -42.77
N ALA A 258 18.51 28.47 -42.67
CA ALA A 258 17.87 29.78 -42.95
C ALA A 258 17.27 30.09 -44.35
N ASN A 259 16.00 30.54 -44.27
CA ASN A 259 15.21 31.39 -45.17
C ASN A 259 14.68 30.89 -46.53
N ALA A 260 13.44 31.36 -46.77
CA ALA A 260 12.75 31.62 -48.04
C ALA A 260 11.80 30.55 -48.60
N ALA A 261 10.65 31.08 -49.03
CA ALA A 261 9.48 30.43 -49.59
C ALA A 261 9.61 30.17 -51.10
N CYS A 262 8.96 29.11 -51.59
CA CYS A 262 8.30 28.98 -52.91
C CYS A 262 7.94 27.50 -53.12
N SER A 263 6.67 27.12 -53.30
CA SER A 263 5.81 27.27 -54.49
C SER A 263 6.02 26.18 -55.56
N THR A 264 4.91 25.46 -55.79
CA THR A 264 4.34 25.00 -57.09
C THR A 264 5.01 23.90 -57.96
N ILE A 265 4.11 22.98 -58.35
CA ILE A 265 3.96 22.27 -59.66
C ILE A 265 4.99 21.20 -60.03
N CYS A 266 4.50 19.96 -60.23
CA CYS A 266 4.64 19.28 -61.53
C CYS A 266 3.79 18.01 -61.66
N SER A 267 3.27 17.87 -62.86
CA SER A 267 2.20 16.98 -63.33
C SER A 267 2.72 15.62 -63.84
N ASN A 268 1.79 14.66 -63.90
CA ASN A 268 1.57 13.64 -64.94
C ASN A 268 2.67 12.64 -65.38
N HIS A 269 2.25 11.37 -65.41
CA HIS A 269 2.16 10.46 -66.57
C HIS A 269 2.74 9.04 -66.44
N CYS A 270 1.96 8.11 -67.02
CA CYS A 270 2.27 6.81 -67.62
C CYS A 270 2.58 5.57 -66.76
N GLY A 271 1.96 4.45 -67.15
CA GLY A 271 2.43 3.10 -66.86
C GLY A 271 1.38 1.99 -66.84
N THR A 272 0.83 1.62 -68.00
CA THR A 272 0.06 0.40 -68.31
C THR A 272 0.85 -0.89 -68.05
N VAL A 273 0.22 -2.03 -67.65
CA VAL A 273 0.47 -3.42 -68.17
C VAL A 273 -0.63 -4.44 -67.75
N CYS A 274 -1.07 -5.17 -68.77
CA CYS A 274 -1.86 -6.39 -69.05
C CYS A 274 -2.28 -7.47 -67.99
N VAL A 275 -3.60 -7.76 -67.98
CA VAL A 275 -4.39 -8.99 -68.34
C VAL A 275 -3.85 -10.42 -68.08
N ARG A 276 -4.68 -11.25 -67.40
CA ARG A 276 -5.14 -12.57 -67.91
C ARG A 276 -6.54 -12.99 -67.38
N PRO A 277 -7.34 -13.76 -68.16
CA PRO A 277 -8.77 -14.03 -67.91
C PRO A 277 -9.07 -15.47 -67.45
N GLY A 278 -10.29 -15.69 -66.92
CA GLY A 278 -10.90 -16.99 -66.60
C GLY A 278 -11.35 -17.06 -65.13
N GLY A 279 -12.56 -17.45 -64.72
CA GLY A 279 -13.74 -18.00 -65.40
C GLY A 279 -14.99 -17.80 -64.51
N MET A 280 -16.09 -18.43 -64.91
CA MET A 280 -17.48 -18.14 -64.54
C MET A 280 -18.00 -18.66 -63.18
N HIS A 281 -18.97 -17.91 -62.64
CA HIS A 281 -20.17 -18.27 -61.83
C HIS A 281 -20.08 -18.74 -60.37
N GLU A 282 -20.50 -17.84 -59.46
CA GLU A 282 -21.50 -18.06 -58.40
C GLU A 282 -22.08 -16.70 -57.95
N PRO A 283 -23.39 -16.52 -57.72
CA PRO A 283 -23.93 -15.21 -57.34
C PRO A 283 -23.69 -14.94 -55.85
N ALA A 284 -22.57 -14.27 -55.52
CA ALA A 284 -22.38 -13.69 -54.21
C ALA A 284 -23.48 -12.64 -53.95
N ILE A 285 -24.28 -12.81 -52.90
CA ILE A 285 -25.24 -11.81 -52.45
C ILE A 285 -24.43 -10.63 -51.91
N ALA A 286 -24.32 -9.57 -52.70
CA ALA A 286 -23.68 -8.33 -52.31
C ALA A 286 -24.56 -7.62 -51.29
N CYS A 287 -24.24 -7.75 -50.01
CA CYS A 287 -24.91 -7.05 -48.94
C CYS A 287 -24.30 -5.67 -48.74
N LEU A 288 -25.13 -4.63 -48.81
CA LEU A 288 -24.73 -3.26 -48.55
C LEU A 288 -24.71 -3.06 -47.03
N VAL A 289 -23.51 -2.99 -46.43
CA VAL A 289 -23.36 -2.75 -45.00
C VAL A 289 -23.74 -1.30 -44.70
N GLN A 290 -24.83 -1.09 -43.97
CA GLN A 290 -25.32 0.24 -43.61
C GLN A 290 -24.99 0.64 -42.16
N ARG A 291 -24.72 -0.33 -41.28
CA ARG A 291 -24.23 -0.09 -39.91
C ARG A 291 -23.16 -1.12 -39.54
N VAL A 292 -22.10 -0.68 -38.88
CA VAL A 292 -21.10 -1.57 -38.29
C VAL A 292 -21.36 -1.52 -36.79
N ALA A 293 -21.76 -2.64 -36.21
CA ALA A 293 -21.86 -2.76 -34.76
C ALA A 293 -20.43 -2.84 -34.24
N VAL A 294 -19.98 -1.75 -33.65
CA VAL A 294 -18.65 -1.66 -33.07
C VAL A 294 -18.61 -2.59 -31.86
N VAL A 295 -17.66 -3.51 -31.90
CA VAL A 295 -17.13 -4.34 -30.81
C VAL A 295 -17.20 -3.60 -29.47
N PRO A 296 -17.43 -4.27 -28.32
CA PRO A 296 -17.44 -3.62 -27.01
C PRO A 296 -16.20 -2.74 -26.84
N VAL A 297 -16.41 -1.44 -26.98
CA VAL A 297 -15.36 -0.45 -26.82
C VAL A 297 -15.08 -0.39 -25.34
N LEU A 298 -13.82 -0.52 -24.95
CA LEU A 298 -13.43 -0.36 -23.54
C LEU A 298 -13.26 1.14 -23.28
N PRO A 299 -14.18 1.76 -22.50
CA PRO A 299 -14.03 3.15 -22.14
C PRO A 299 -12.86 3.31 -21.17
N CYS A 300 -11.95 4.23 -21.47
CA CYS A 300 -10.95 4.66 -20.50
C CYS A 300 -11.50 5.84 -19.70
N PHE A 301 -11.95 5.54 -18.47
CA PHE A 301 -12.40 6.54 -17.51
C PHE A 301 -11.26 7.06 -16.65
N VAL A 302 -11.36 8.32 -16.23
CA VAL A 302 -10.59 8.83 -15.09
C VAL A 302 -11.04 8.07 -13.85
N ALA A 303 -10.13 7.32 -13.23
CA ALA A 303 -10.39 6.65 -11.95
C ALA A 303 -10.80 7.70 -10.92
N GLY A 304 -12.07 7.68 -10.54
CA GLY A 304 -12.57 8.55 -9.49
C GLY A 304 -12.21 7.99 -8.12
N THR A 305 -11.59 8.82 -7.29
CA THR A 305 -11.41 8.58 -5.85
C THR A 305 -12.79 8.57 -5.18
N GLY A 306 -13.51 7.45 -5.30
CA GLY A 306 -14.75 7.16 -4.61
C GLY A 306 -14.45 6.43 -3.31
N ALA A 307 -14.60 7.14 -2.19
CA ALA A 307 -14.64 6.54 -0.86
C ALA A 307 -15.81 5.55 -0.77
N GLY A 308 -15.54 4.31 -0.34
CA GLY A 308 -16.55 3.27 -0.19
C GLY A 308 -16.05 2.10 0.65
N LEU A 309 -16.56 2.01 1.87
CA LEU A 309 -16.38 0.92 2.82
C LEU A 309 -16.70 -0.45 2.19
N SER A 310 -15.87 -1.46 2.45
CA SER A 310 -16.38 -2.81 2.74
C SER A 310 -15.37 -3.62 3.55
N SER A 311 -15.95 -4.27 4.56
CA SER A 311 -15.41 -5.24 5.50
C SER A 311 -14.74 -6.45 4.83
N GLY A 312 -13.54 -6.80 5.29
CA GLY A 312 -12.86 -8.05 4.95
C GLY A 312 -12.21 -8.68 6.18
N LEU A 313 -12.79 -9.79 6.65
CA LEU A 313 -12.30 -10.63 7.74
C LEU A 313 -10.82 -11.02 7.54
N ARG A 314 -10.02 -10.91 8.59
CA ARG A 314 -8.71 -11.58 8.69
C ARG A 314 -8.90 -13.03 9.15
N PRO A 315 -8.31 -14.04 8.49
CA PRO A 315 -8.20 -15.36 9.06
C PRO A 315 -7.10 -15.34 10.14
N GLY A 316 -7.42 -15.89 11.31
CA GLY A 316 -6.48 -16.06 12.40
C GLY A 316 -5.36 -17.04 12.02
N ILE A 317 -4.13 -16.64 12.31
CA ILE A 317 -2.98 -17.51 12.39
C ILE A 317 -2.55 -17.50 13.86
N ALA A 318 -2.78 -18.63 14.53
CA ALA A 318 -2.08 -19.06 15.73
C ALA A 318 -1.05 -20.14 15.28
N PRO A 319 -0.07 -20.56 16.09
CA PRO A 319 -0.12 -20.76 17.54
C PRO A 319 0.41 -19.61 18.41
#